data_AF-A0A2D7M114-F1
#
_entry.id   AF-A0A2D7M114-F1
#
_cell.length_a   1.000
_cell.length_b   1.000
_cell.length_c   1.000
_cell.angle_alpha   90.00
_cell.angle_beta   90.00
_cell.angle_gamma   90.00
#
_symmetry.space_group_name_H-M   'P 1'
#
loop_
_entity.id
_entity.type
_entity.pdbx_description
1 polymer ?
#
loop_
_entity_poly.entity_id
_entity_poly.type
_entity_poly.pdbx_seq_one_letter_code
_entity_poly.pdbx_strand_id
1 'polypeptide(L)'
;MCHRLRSGCGPLFRRYRAWRRLDRKGLILDNRWLDEQLGNWVSDFLIDDAGQNVSSTLAPHASTILKSFLANACEHQGTSPDQIGEEGIRRSFLEGIPPLDLPPTIKTEIPQILRLFLEDLGQRGRLADAQGLSALIHALTPEFQQLCDGKTPSLKRAAAKIGRNDPCPCGSGKKYKKCCLNLLDD
;
A
#
# COMPACT_ATOMS: atom_id res chain seq x y z
N MET A 1 -17.24 42.93 -16.32
CA MET A 1 -16.41 42.83 -15.10
C MET A 1 -16.49 41.41 -14.56
N CYS A 2 -15.32 40.79 -14.41
CA CYS A 2 -14.95 39.53 -13.76
C CYS A 2 -15.73 38.21 -13.96
N HIS A 3 -14.99 37.28 -14.57
CA HIS A 3 -15.15 35.83 -14.68
C HIS A 3 -14.93 35.07 -13.35
N ARG A 4 -15.26 33.76 -13.41
CA ARG A 4 -14.66 32.57 -12.74
C ARG A 4 -15.52 31.94 -11.63
N LEU A 5 -15.69 30.62 -11.53
CA LEU A 5 -15.19 29.46 -12.30
C LEU A 5 -16.14 28.28 -12.02
N ARG A 6 -16.57 27.58 -13.07
CA ARG A 6 -16.94 26.17 -12.97
C ARG A 6 -15.65 25.39 -12.76
N SER A 7 -15.41 24.89 -11.57
CA SER A 7 -14.37 23.89 -11.33
C SER A 7 -15.05 22.53 -11.30
N GLY A 8 -14.94 21.80 -12.41
CA GLY A 8 -15.32 20.41 -12.48
C GLY A 8 -14.44 19.60 -11.54
N CYS A 9 -15.06 18.94 -10.57
CA CYS A 9 -14.43 17.87 -9.82
C CYS A 9 -14.01 16.77 -10.81
N GLY A 10 -12.70 16.59 -10.92
CA GLY A 10 -12.07 15.60 -11.81
C GLY A 10 -12.35 14.14 -11.41
N PRO A 11 -11.89 13.20 -12.24
CA PRO A 11 -12.35 11.80 -12.29
C PRO A 11 -11.77 10.87 -11.20
N LEU A 12 -11.48 11.38 -10.00
CA LEU A 12 -10.95 10.56 -8.89
C LEU A 12 -12.00 9.63 -8.23
N PHE A 13 -13.28 9.76 -8.60
CA PHE A 13 -14.39 9.00 -8.00
C PHE A 13 -14.66 7.62 -8.61
N ARG A 14 -13.86 7.14 -9.57
CA ARG A 14 -14.17 5.90 -10.32
C ARG A 14 -13.57 4.60 -9.77
N ARG A 15 -12.73 4.62 -8.73
CA ARG A 15 -12.05 3.40 -8.25
C ARG A 15 -12.68 2.72 -7.01
N TYR A 16 -13.73 3.28 -6.41
CA TYR A 16 -14.32 2.76 -5.16
C TYR A 16 -15.77 2.24 -5.29
N ARG A 17 -16.18 1.75 -6.46
CA ARG A 17 -17.52 1.14 -6.66
C ARG A 17 -17.43 -0.34 -7.03
N ALA A 18 -17.16 -1.20 -6.04
CA ALA A 18 -17.49 -2.63 -6.12
C ALA A 18 -17.52 -3.31 -4.73
N TRP A 19 -18.13 -2.68 -3.72
CA TRP A 19 -18.36 -3.34 -2.42
C TRP A 19 -19.52 -4.34 -2.56
N ARG A 20 -19.20 -5.64 -2.76
CA ARG A 20 -20.20 -6.72 -2.74
C ARG A 20 -20.55 -7.09 -1.28
N ARG A 21 -21.84 -7.32 -1.05
CA ARG A 21 -22.56 -7.56 0.22
C ARG A 21 -22.47 -9.08 0.55
N LEU A 22 -22.34 -9.59 1.78
CA LEU A 22 -23.39 -9.75 2.82
C LEU A 22 -22.85 -10.37 4.15
N ASP A 23 -23.67 -10.27 5.20
CA ASP A 23 -23.55 -10.76 6.57
C ASP A 23 -24.41 -12.03 6.86
N ARG A 24 -24.71 -12.26 8.16
CA ARG A 24 -25.44 -13.38 8.81
C ARG A 24 -25.27 -14.72 8.07
N LYS A 25 -24.16 -15.44 8.30
CA LYS A 25 -23.76 -16.71 7.61
C LYS A 25 -22.73 -16.54 6.47
N GLY A 26 -21.74 -15.66 6.59
CA GLY A 26 -20.64 -15.63 5.60
C GLY A 26 -19.83 -14.34 5.54
N LEU A 27 -19.35 -13.91 6.71
CA LEU A 27 -18.38 -12.83 6.99
C LEU A 27 -17.97 -11.92 5.82
N ILE A 28 -18.67 -10.80 5.74
CA ILE A 28 -18.10 -9.46 5.51
C ILE A 28 -18.50 -8.68 6.78
N LEU A 29 -17.53 -8.14 7.53
CA LEU A 29 -17.82 -7.11 8.56
C LEU A 29 -18.77 -6.11 7.90
N ASP A 30 -19.93 -5.80 8.48
CA ASP A 30 -20.85 -4.86 7.85
C ASP A 30 -20.05 -3.63 7.41
N ASN A 31 -19.85 -3.46 6.09
CA ASN A 31 -18.87 -2.51 5.55
C ASN A 31 -19.18 -1.09 6.07
N ARG A 32 -20.44 -0.85 6.46
CA ARG A 32 -20.86 0.37 7.15
C ARG A 32 -20.26 0.50 8.55
N TRP A 33 -20.31 -0.53 9.39
CA TRP A 33 -19.70 -0.49 10.72
C TRP A 33 -18.19 -0.27 10.63
N LEU A 34 -17.52 -0.98 9.72
CA LEU A 34 -16.08 -0.83 9.50
C LEU A 34 -15.74 0.59 9.04
N ASP A 35 -16.47 1.12 8.05
CA ASP A 35 -16.27 2.49 7.56
C ASP A 35 -16.55 3.56 8.62
N GLU A 36 -17.59 3.39 9.44
CA GLU A 36 -17.91 4.26 10.57
C GLU A 36 -16.80 4.21 11.64
N GLN A 37 -16.35 3.01 12.02
CA GLN A 37 -15.33 2.84 13.04
C GLN A 37 -13.98 3.43 12.62
N LEU A 38 -13.52 3.10 11.40
CA LEU A 38 -12.33 3.70 10.81
C LEU A 38 -12.51 5.22 10.64
N GLY A 39 -13.74 5.65 10.34
CA GLY A 39 -14.11 7.05 10.28
C GLY A 39 -13.87 7.80 11.57
N ASN A 40 -14.38 7.26 12.68
CA ASN A 40 -14.21 7.85 14.00
C ASN A 40 -12.74 7.91 14.39
N TRP A 41 -11.98 6.83 14.15
CA TRP A 41 -10.56 6.78 14.49
C TRP A 41 -9.73 7.82 13.74
N VAL A 42 -10.00 7.95 12.43
CA VAL A 42 -9.34 8.95 11.58
C VAL A 42 -9.75 10.37 11.98
N SER A 43 -11.02 10.59 12.29
CA SER A 43 -11.50 11.89 12.76
C SER A 43 -10.82 12.29 14.06
N ASP A 44 -10.74 11.40 15.05
CA ASP A 44 -10.08 11.68 16.33
C ASP A 44 -8.60 12.07 16.12
N PHE A 45 -7.88 11.30 15.30
CA PHE A 45 -6.48 11.59 14.97
C PHE A 45 -6.29 12.94 14.28
N LEU A 46 -7.17 13.31 13.34
CA LEU A 46 -7.04 14.58 12.60
C LEU A 46 -7.50 15.80 13.42
N ILE A 47 -8.27 15.61 14.50
CA ILE A 47 -8.77 16.67 15.37
C ILE A 47 -7.80 16.96 16.54
N ASP A 48 -7.21 15.95 17.16
CA ASP A 48 -6.31 16.09 18.33
C ASP A 48 -4.85 16.31 17.90
N ASP A 49 -4.36 17.56 17.89
CA ASP A 49 -2.95 18.04 17.77
C ASP A 49 -2.03 17.50 16.64
N ALA A 50 -2.23 16.28 16.14
CA ALA A 50 -1.57 15.74 14.94
C ALA A 50 -2.06 16.42 13.66
N GLY A 51 -3.29 16.96 13.65
CA GLY A 51 -3.78 17.85 12.59
C GLY A 51 -2.90 19.08 12.37
N GLN A 52 -2.16 19.53 13.39
CA GLN A 52 -1.19 20.63 13.25
C GLN A 52 0.09 20.22 12.52
N ASN A 53 0.44 18.92 12.56
CA ASN A 53 1.64 18.37 11.93
C ASN A 53 1.39 17.85 10.50
N VAL A 54 0.13 17.79 10.07
CA VAL A 54 -0.24 17.47 8.68
C VAL A 54 -0.07 18.73 7.84
N SER A 55 0.70 18.64 6.75
CA SER A 55 0.86 19.77 5.85
C SER A 55 -0.48 20.22 5.27
N SER A 56 -0.63 21.51 4.99
CA SER A 56 -1.84 22.04 4.33
C SER A 56 -2.10 21.41 2.96
N THR A 57 -1.07 20.85 2.33
CA THR A 57 -1.16 20.14 1.06
C THR A 57 -1.71 18.73 1.26
N LEU A 58 -1.31 18.03 2.32
CA LEU A 58 -1.74 16.67 2.66
C LEU A 58 -3.13 16.62 3.31
N ALA A 59 -3.50 17.64 4.09
CA ALA A 59 -4.74 17.66 4.87
C ALA A 59 -6.02 17.28 4.08
N PRO A 60 -6.25 17.75 2.82
CA PRO A 60 -7.43 17.36 2.04
C PRO A 60 -7.48 15.88 1.66
N HIS A 61 -6.33 15.20 1.69
CA HIS A 61 -6.18 13.79 1.30
C HIS A 61 -6.03 12.85 2.51
N ALA A 62 -5.63 13.38 3.68
CA ALA A 62 -5.30 12.61 4.87
C ALA A 62 -6.41 11.62 5.26
N SER A 63 -7.65 12.09 5.39
CA SER A 63 -8.76 11.22 5.80
C SER A 63 -8.93 10.02 4.87
N THR A 64 -8.94 10.26 3.56
CA THR A 64 -9.07 9.20 2.55
C THR A 64 -7.89 8.22 2.59
N ILE A 65 -6.66 8.74 2.70
CA ILE A 65 -5.45 7.90 2.75
C ILE A 65 -5.49 6.99 3.98
N LEU A 66 -5.75 7.53 5.17
CA LEU A 66 -5.74 6.78 6.42
C LEU A 66 -6.87 5.73 6.47
N LYS A 67 -8.08 6.10 6.03
CA LYS A 67 -9.20 5.14 5.94
C LYS A 67 -8.93 4.03 4.94
N SER A 68 -8.50 4.37 3.72
CA SER A 68 -8.21 3.37 2.69
C SER A 68 -7.08 2.44 3.12
N PHE A 69 -6.08 2.96 3.83
CA PHE A 69 -4.99 2.17 4.37
C PHE A 69 -5.47 1.08 5.34
N LEU A 70 -6.22 1.44 6.39
CA LEU A 70 -6.71 0.44 7.35
C LEU A 70 -7.77 -0.47 6.75
N ALA A 71 -8.65 0.05 5.89
CA ALA A 71 -9.67 -0.75 5.23
C ALA A 71 -9.02 -1.85 4.34
N ASN A 72 -7.99 -1.50 3.57
CA ASN A 72 -7.26 -2.47 2.75
C ASN A 72 -6.52 -3.51 3.62
N ALA A 73 -5.94 -3.08 4.75
CA ALA A 73 -5.29 -3.98 5.70
C ALA A 73 -6.28 -4.98 6.33
N CYS A 74 -7.50 -4.56 6.65
CA CYS A 74 -8.57 -5.42 7.17
C CYS A 74 -9.11 -6.40 6.11
N GLU A 75 -9.36 -5.91 4.89
CA GLU A 75 -9.95 -6.70 3.81
C GLU A 75 -9.08 -7.91 3.46
N HIS A 76 -7.76 -7.73 3.47
CA HIS A 76 -6.85 -8.78 3.04
C HIS A 76 -6.83 -9.98 3.99
N GLN A 77 -6.93 -9.72 5.29
CA GLN A 77 -6.87 -10.77 6.32
C GLN A 77 -8.25 -11.18 6.83
N GLY A 78 -9.32 -10.46 6.45
CA GLY A 78 -10.64 -10.65 7.05
C GLY A 78 -10.66 -10.36 8.55
N THR A 79 -9.81 -9.44 9.00
CA THR A 79 -9.62 -9.11 10.43
C THR A 79 -10.38 -7.85 10.81
N SER A 80 -10.67 -7.71 12.10
CA SER A 80 -11.15 -6.44 12.64
C SER A 80 -10.00 -5.41 12.72
N PRO A 81 -10.32 -4.09 12.72
CA PRO A 81 -9.31 -3.03 12.76
C PRO A 81 -8.33 -3.10 13.93
N ASP A 82 -8.79 -3.60 15.07
CA ASP A 82 -7.99 -3.76 16.30
C ASP A 82 -7.01 -4.94 16.24
N GLN A 83 -7.19 -5.83 15.26
CA GLN A 83 -6.40 -7.06 15.08
C GLN A 83 -5.49 -7.02 13.85
N ILE A 84 -5.34 -5.86 13.19
CA ILE A 84 -4.46 -5.72 12.03
C ILE A 84 -3.02 -6.01 12.45
N GLY A 85 -2.39 -7.01 11.80
CA GLY A 85 -0.98 -7.37 12.02
C GLY A 85 -0.03 -6.87 10.93
N GLU A 86 1.25 -7.26 11.07
CA GLU A 86 2.35 -6.87 10.17
C GLU A 86 2.04 -7.13 8.68
N GLU A 87 1.52 -8.30 8.33
CA GLU A 87 1.25 -8.64 6.93
C GLU A 87 0.16 -7.74 6.30
N GLY A 88 -0.88 -7.39 7.07
CA GLY A 88 -1.94 -6.48 6.62
C GLY A 88 -1.40 -5.07 6.39
N ILE A 89 -0.57 -4.57 7.32
CA ILE A 89 0.12 -3.28 7.21
C ILE A 89 1.08 -3.25 6.01
N ARG A 90 1.95 -4.25 5.90
CA ARG A 90 2.92 -4.39 4.80
C ARG A 90 2.21 -4.32 3.45
N ARG A 91 1.18 -5.14 3.28
CA ARG A 91 0.47 -5.25 2.02
C ARG A 91 -0.32 -3.99 1.68
N SER A 92 -1.06 -3.45 2.63
CA SER A 92 -1.77 -2.19 2.42
C SER A 92 -0.81 -1.06 2.02
N PHE A 93 0.35 -0.99 2.68
CA PHE A 93 1.35 0.03 2.41
C PHE A 93 2.02 -0.11 1.03
N LEU A 94 2.42 -1.32 0.64
CA LEU A 94 3.19 -1.56 -0.60
C LEU A 94 2.31 -1.81 -1.83
N GLU A 95 1.09 -2.33 -1.65
CA GLU A 95 0.19 -2.67 -2.76
C GLU A 95 -1.05 -1.76 -2.82
N GLY A 96 -1.59 -1.37 -1.67
CA GLY A 96 -2.84 -0.60 -1.58
C GLY A 96 -2.67 0.89 -1.90
N ILE A 97 -1.61 1.50 -1.37
CA ILE A 97 -1.36 2.94 -1.50
C ILE A 97 -0.71 3.36 -2.84
N PRO A 98 0.36 2.71 -3.36
CA PRO A 98 1.05 3.21 -4.54
C PRO A 98 0.16 3.40 -5.79
N PRO A 99 -0.86 2.54 -6.04
CA PRO A 99 -1.78 2.73 -7.15
C PRO A 99 -2.71 3.95 -7.03
N LEU A 100 -2.81 4.61 -5.87
CA LEU A 100 -3.67 5.78 -5.71
C LEU A 100 -3.17 6.94 -6.59
N ASP A 101 -4.13 7.61 -7.24
CA ASP A 101 -3.89 8.79 -8.07
C ASP A 101 -3.69 10.03 -7.19
N LEU A 102 -2.47 10.16 -6.68
CA LEU A 102 -2.04 11.22 -5.75
C LEU A 102 -0.81 11.94 -6.32
N PRO A 103 -0.69 13.26 -6.11
CA PRO A 103 0.52 14.00 -6.46
C PRO A 103 1.77 13.38 -5.82
N PRO A 104 2.94 13.44 -6.49
CA PRO A 104 4.17 12.86 -5.95
C PRO A 104 4.58 13.50 -4.62
N THR A 105 4.33 14.80 -4.44
CA THR A 105 4.55 15.51 -3.17
C THR A 105 3.78 14.86 -2.02
N ILE A 106 2.49 14.56 -2.22
CA ILE A 106 1.66 13.86 -1.24
C ILE A 106 2.24 12.48 -0.93
N LYS A 107 2.65 11.72 -1.95
CA LYS A 107 3.22 10.37 -1.75
C LYS A 107 4.45 10.39 -0.85
N THR A 108 5.27 11.44 -0.89
CA THR A 108 6.44 11.56 0.00
C THR A 108 6.09 11.74 1.48
N GLU A 109 4.91 12.29 1.78
CA GLU A 109 4.46 12.55 3.15
C GLU A 109 3.69 11.35 3.77
N ILE A 110 3.19 10.43 2.94
CA ILE A 110 2.37 9.28 3.37
C ILE A 110 3.06 8.42 4.46
N PRO A 111 4.35 8.02 4.32
CA PRO A 111 4.98 7.17 5.33
C PRO A 111 5.04 7.83 6.72
N GLN A 112 5.14 9.16 6.79
CA GLN A 112 5.14 9.88 8.06
C GLN A 112 3.76 9.90 8.70
N ILE A 113 2.71 10.30 7.97
CA ILE A 113 1.36 10.38 8.53
C ILE A 113 0.83 8.99 8.95
N LEU A 114 1.17 7.93 8.22
CA LEU A 114 0.79 6.56 8.59
C LEU A 114 1.44 6.13 9.91
N ARG A 115 2.72 6.44 10.13
CA ARG A 115 3.41 6.13 11.38
C ARG A 115 2.81 6.85 12.57
N LEU A 116 2.61 8.17 12.43
CA LEU A 116 1.96 8.99 13.47
C LEU A 116 0.56 8.46 13.79
N PHE A 117 -0.20 8.08 12.78
CA PHE A 117 -1.53 7.52 12.96
C PHE A 117 -1.51 6.17 13.68
N LEU A 118 -0.64 5.24 13.28
CA LEU A 118 -0.52 3.94 13.94
C LEU A 118 -0.14 4.12 15.42
N GLU A 119 0.82 5.00 15.73
CA GLU A 119 1.22 5.31 17.10
C GLU A 119 0.07 5.91 17.93
N ASP A 120 -0.71 6.83 17.38
CA ASP A 120 -1.91 7.37 18.04
C ASP A 120 -2.95 6.28 18.33
N LEU A 121 -3.21 5.37 17.38
CA LEU A 121 -4.09 4.22 17.62
C LEU A 121 -3.59 3.34 18.77
N GLY A 122 -2.28 3.13 18.87
CA GLY A 122 -1.66 2.44 19.99
C GLY A 122 -1.85 3.16 21.32
N GLN A 123 -1.61 4.47 21.35
CA GLN A 123 -1.80 5.31 22.55
C GLN A 123 -3.25 5.29 23.04
N ARG A 124 -4.21 5.24 22.12
CA ARG A 124 -5.65 5.13 22.43
C ARG A 124 -6.11 3.71 22.73
N GLY A 125 -5.22 2.72 22.73
CA GLY A 125 -5.55 1.31 22.97
C GLY A 125 -6.41 0.66 21.88
N ARG A 126 -6.37 1.21 20.66
CA ARG A 126 -7.19 0.76 19.51
C ARG A 126 -6.47 -0.25 18.61
N LEU A 127 -5.14 -0.31 18.69
CA LEU A 127 -4.32 -1.20 17.87
C LEU A 127 -3.18 -1.79 18.71
N ALA A 128 -3.08 -3.11 18.71
CA ALA A 128 -1.97 -3.80 19.35
C ALA A 128 -0.68 -3.64 18.53
N ASP A 129 0.48 -3.62 19.21
CA ASP A 129 1.81 -3.50 18.60
C ASP A 129 1.97 -2.31 17.62
N ALA A 130 1.26 -1.22 17.86
CA ALA A 130 1.31 0.00 17.05
C ALA A 130 2.75 0.51 16.80
N GLN A 131 3.64 0.37 17.78
CA GLN A 131 5.04 0.77 17.68
C GLN A 131 5.81 -0.13 16.69
N GLY A 132 5.62 -1.45 16.75
CA GLY A 132 6.18 -2.40 15.80
C GLY A 132 5.69 -2.13 14.38
N LEU A 133 4.39 -1.87 14.22
CA LEU A 133 3.79 -1.55 12.93
C LEU A 133 4.27 -0.19 12.37
N SER A 134 4.46 0.83 13.23
CA SER A 134 5.09 2.10 12.84
C SER A 134 6.55 1.90 12.38
N ALA A 135 7.32 1.10 13.12
CA ALA A 135 8.70 0.76 12.76
C ALA A 135 8.78 0.00 11.43
N LEU A 136 7.82 -0.89 11.17
CA LEU A 136 7.67 -1.59 9.89
C LEU A 136 7.45 -0.62 8.72
N ILE A 137 6.52 0.35 8.86
CA ILE A 137 6.30 1.38 7.83
C ILE A 137 7.59 2.17 7.56
N HIS A 138 8.33 2.54 8.62
CA HIS A 138 9.62 3.20 8.46
C HIS A 138 10.61 2.34 7.67
N ALA A 139 10.75 1.06 8.03
CA ALA A 139 11.65 0.12 7.37
C ALA A 139 11.30 -0.10 5.89
N LEU A 140 10.01 -0.10 5.53
CA LEU A 140 9.52 -0.30 4.17
C LEU A 140 9.47 0.99 3.33
N THR A 141 9.69 2.16 3.94
CA THR A 141 9.61 3.45 3.26
C THR A 141 10.48 3.54 1.98
N PRO A 142 11.73 3.02 1.94
CA PRO A 142 12.53 3.04 0.71
C PRO A 142 11.91 2.23 -0.43
N GLU A 143 11.30 1.08 -0.13
CA GLU A 143 10.62 0.24 -1.12
C GLU A 143 9.36 0.95 -1.65
N PHE A 144 8.56 1.53 -0.74
CA PHE A 144 7.40 2.33 -1.10
C PHE A 144 7.75 3.49 -2.03
N GLN A 145 8.84 4.21 -1.76
CA GLN A 145 9.31 5.31 -2.62
C GLN A 145 9.72 4.80 -4.01
N GLN A 146 10.42 3.68 -4.11
CA GLN A 146 10.78 3.08 -5.40
C GLN A 146 9.55 2.70 -6.24
N LEU A 147 8.53 2.12 -5.59
CA LEU A 147 7.26 1.78 -6.23
C LEU A 147 6.52 3.03 -6.71
N CYS A 148 6.51 4.10 -5.93
CA CYS A 148 5.87 5.37 -6.30
C CYS A 148 6.62 6.09 -7.44
N ASP A 149 7.95 5.96 -7.50
CA ASP A 149 8.80 6.49 -8.58
C ASP A 149 8.67 5.71 -9.90
N GLY A 150 7.95 4.58 -9.91
CA GLY A 150 7.90 3.66 -11.06
C GLY A 150 9.23 2.95 -11.33
N LYS A 151 10.20 3.04 -10.41
CA LYS A 151 11.44 2.26 -10.47
C LYS A 151 11.13 0.86 -9.97
N THR A 152 10.71 -0.01 -10.88
CA THR A 152 10.77 -1.45 -10.60
C THR A 152 12.23 -1.80 -10.31
N PRO A 153 12.55 -2.51 -9.21
CA PRO A 153 13.89 -3.00 -8.99
C PRO A 153 14.24 -3.90 -10.17
N SER A 154 15.07 -3.41 -11.08
CA SER A 154 15.57 -4.23 -12.17
C SER A 154 16.34 -5.36 -11.50
N LEU A 155 15.82 -6.58 -11.54
CA LEU A 155 16.57 -7.77 -11.15
C LEU A 155 17.81 -7.79 -12.04
N LYS A 156 18.93 -7.26 -11.52
CA LYS A 156 20.23 -7.41 -12.14
C LYS A 156 20.49 -8.90 -12.08
N ARG A 157 20.33 -9.60 -13.22
CA ARG A 157 20.72 -11.00 -13.33
C ARG A 157 22.20 -11.06 -12.95
N ALA A 158 22.50 -11.58 -11.76
CA ALA A 158 23.87 -11.82 -11.33
C ALA A 158 24.57 -12.87 -12.21
N ALA A 159 23.79 -13.65 -12.96
CA ALA A 159 24.29 -14.55 -13.97
C ALA A 159 24.67 -13.78 -15.25
N ALA A 160 25.94 -13.89 -15.66
CA ALA A 160 26.35 -13.56 -17.02
C ALA A 160 25.43 -14.29 -18.02
N LYS A 161 24.97 -13.60 -19.05
CA LYS A 161 24.21 -14.23 -20.14
C LYS A 161 25.10 -15.30 -20.77
N ILE A 162 24.80 -16.57 -20.53
CA ILE A 162 25.48 -17.66 -21.22
C ILE A 162 25.16 -17.61 -22.71
N GLY A 163 26.19 -17.56 -23.55
CA GLY A 163 26.06 -17.57 -24.99
C GLY A 163 25.57 -18.94 -25.48
N ARG A 164 24.75 -18.95 -26.54
CA ARG A 164 24.24 -20.20 -27.16
C ARG A 164 25.34 -21.21 -27.51
N ASN A 165 26.56 -20.75 -27.81
CA ASN A 165 27.69 -21.60 -28.20
C ASN A 165 28.65 -21.93 -27.04
N ASP A 166 28.47 -21.35 -25.86
CA ASP A 166 29.34 -21.56 -24.70
C ASP A 166 29.20 -22.99 -24.15
N PRO A 167 30.23 -23.52 -23.46
CA PRO A 167 30.12 -24.80 -22.77
C PRO A 167 28.97 -24.78 -21.78
N CYS A 168 28.16 -25.84 -21.81
CA CYS A 168 26.96 -25.96 -20.99
C CYS A 168 27.33 -26.13 -19.50
N PRO A 169 26.73 -25.36 -18.57
CA PRO A 169 27.12 -25.34 -17.17
C PRO A 169 26.72 -26.62 -16.42
N CYS A 170 25.95 -27.52 -17.05
CA CYS A 170 25.63 -28.83 -16.51
C CYS A 170 26.80 -29.84 -16.57
N GLY A 171 27.96 -29.43 -17.08
CA GLY A 171 29.15 -30.29 -17.15
C GLY A 171 29.14 -31.31 -18.29
N SER A 172 28.18 -31.24 -19.22
CA SER A 172 28.08 -32.20 -20.33
C SER A 172 29.17 -32.06 -21.41
N GLY A 173 29.98 -31.00 -21.36
CA GLY A 173 30.95 -30.65 -22.40
C GLY A 173 30.34 -30.19 -23.73
N LYS A 174 29.00 -30.19 -23.86
CA LYS A 174 28.29 -29.75 -25.07
C LYS A 174 28.09 -28.23 -25.06
N LYS A 175 27.85 -27.64 -26.23
CA LYS A 175 27.41 -26.23 -26.34
C LYS A 175 26.03 -26.07 -25.68
N TYR A 176 25.78 -24.95 -24.99
CA TYR A 176 24.52 -24.68 -24.29
C TYR A 176 23.29 -24.91 -25.17
N LYS A 177 23.34 -24.44 -26.43
CA LYS A 177 22.27 -24.65 -27.43
C LYS A 177 21.99 -26.10 -27.81
N LYS A 178 22.89 -27.04 -27.54
CA LYS A 178 22.75 -28.47 -27.88
C LYS A 178 22.55 -29.34 -26.63
N CYS A 179 22.31 -28.71 -25.48
CA CYS A 179 22.14 -29.38 -24.20
C CYS A 179 20.95 -28.77 -23.48
N CYS A 180 21.17 -28.00 -22.42
CA CYS A 180 20.10 -27.44 -21.60
C CYS A 180 19.11 -26.53 -22.34
N LEU A 181 19.47 -25.97 -23.50
CA LEU A 181 18.53 -25.13 -24.26
C LEU A 181 17.53 -25.91 -25.11
N ASN A 182 17.89 -27.10 -25.59
CA ASN A 182 17.05 -27.89 -26.50
C ASN A 182 16.21 -28.95 -25.77
N LEU A 183 16.26 -29.01 -24.43
CA LEU A 183 15.52 -29.98 -23.61
C LEU A 183 14.06 -29.56 -23.33
N LEU A 184 13.48 -28.65 -24.12
CA LEU A 184 12.12 -28.11 -23.92
C LEU A 184 11.18 -28.32 -25.12
N ASP A 185 11.59 -29.07 -26.14
CA ASP A 185 10.85 -29.21 -27.41
C ASP A 185 10.30 -30.64 -27.68
N ASP A 186 10.24 -31.54 -26.70
CA ASP A 186 9.63 -32.89 -26.82
C ASP A 186 8.42 -33.10 -25.91
#